data_AF-A0A453IY20-F1
#
_entry.id   AF-A0A453IY20-F1
#
_cell.length_a   1.000
_cell.length_b   1.000
_cell.length_c   1.000
_cell.angle_alpha   90.00
_cell.angle_beta   90.00
_cell.angle_gamma   90.00
#
_symmetry.space_group_name_H-M   'P 1'
#
loop_
_entity.id
_entity.type
_entity.pdbx_description
1 polymer ?
#
loop_
_entity_poly.entity_id
_entity_poly.type
_entity_poly.pdbx_seq_one_letter_code
_entity_poly.pdbx_strand_id
1 'polypeptide(L)'
;SVAPIPLAPPPGPGAFHRAHRPAGAPRAGAPGRSLAAHSSPSPDVVVTREQGKNAKLVAALEKHNVHSLELPLIQHVEGPDADRLSAVLRDEKFDWVTVTSPEAAAVFLEGWKAAGSPKVRIAVVGAGTARTFDEVLQSNDGPLEVAFSPSKALGKVLASELPRTSETACKVLYPASAKAGHEIQNGLSARGFEVTRLNTYSTVPVHDVDPQILKLALSAPVVAVASPSALR
;
A
#
# COMPACT_ATOMS: atom_id res chain seq x y z
N SER A 1 31.30 44.45 -8.34
CA SER A 1 30.59 45.71 -8.55
C SER A 1 29.20 45.38 -9.05
N VAL A 2 28.21 45.44 -8.17
CA VAL A 2 26.78 45.79 -8.34
C VAL A 2 26.21 45.64 -6.93
N ALA A 3 25.86 46.76 -6.31
CA ALA A 3 25.06 46.83 -5.09
C ALA A 3 23.68 47.37 -5.47
N PRO A 4 22.63 47.01 -4.73
CA PRO A 4 21.67 48.05 -4.36
C PRO A 4 21.13 47.97 -2.92
N ILE A 5 21.22 49.13 -2.27
CA ILE A 5 20.20 49.92 -1.54
C ILE A 5 19.50 49.30 -0.30
N PRO A 6 19.54 50.00 0.87
CA PRO A 6 18.93 49.57 2.13
C PRO A 6 17.49 50.10 2.30
N LEU A 7 16.68 49.41 3.10
CA LEU A 7 15.36 49.87 3.55
C LEU A 7 15.24 49.80 5.09
N ALA A 8 14.59 50.84 5.61
CA ALA A 8 14.64 51.41 6.95
C ALA A 8 13.96 50.60 8.07
N PRO A 9 14.26 50.89 9.36
CA PRO A 9 13.66 50.22 10.52
C PRO A 9 12.27 50.78 10.89
N PRO A 10 11.44 50.03 11.63
CA PRO A 10 10.16 50.52 12.12
C PRO A 10 10.32 51.39 13.40
N PRO A 11 9.47 52.43 13.58
CA PRO A 11 9.46 53.21 14.82
C PRO A 11 8.60 52.54 15.92
N GLY A 12 9.02 52.76 17.17
CA GLY A 12 8.38 52.31 18.41
C GLY A 12 7.26 53.24 18.93
N PRO A 13 6.97 53.23 20.25
CA PRO A 13 5.60 53.03 20.77
C PRO A 13 4.89 54.31 21.24
N GLY A 14 3.55 54.29 21.23
CA GLY A 14 2.66 55.36 21.68
C GLY A 14 1.57 54.89 22.66
N ALA A 15 1.93 54.93 23.95
CA ALA A 15 1.16 55.28 25.14
C ALA A 15 -0.38 55.58 25.12
N PHE A 16 -1.04 54.94 26.10
CA PHE A 16 -2.12 55.37 27.02
C PHE A 16 -3.47 55.93 26.49
N HIS A 17 -4.58 55.31 26.93
CA HIS A 17 -5.53 55.95 27.86
C HIS A 17 -6.45 54.92 28.55
N ARG A 18 -6.63 55.13 29.85
CA ARG A 18 -7.44 54.36 30.81
C ARG A 18 -8.70 55.17 31.12
N ALA A 19 -9.88 54.55 31.10
CA ALA A 19 -11.07 55.00 31.83
C ALA A 19 -12.05 53.81 31.94
N HIS A 20 -12.16 53.21 33.13
CA HIS A 20 -13.23 53.40 34.12
C HIS A 20 -14.49 52.54 33.88
N ARG A 21 -14.68 51.62 34.83
CA ARG A 21 -15.85 50.76 35.12
C ARG A 21 -17.05 51.62 35.55
N PRO A 22 -18.28 51.10 35.47
CA PRO A 22 -18.87 50.58 36.71
C PRO A 22 -19.64 49.26 36.57
N ALA A 23 -19.96 48.70 37.73
CA ALA A 23 -20.58 47.41 37.98
C ALA A 23 -22.10 47.37 37.69
N GLY A 24 -22.58 46.20 37.27
CA GLY A 24 -24.00 45.82 37.20
C GLY A 24 -24.15 44.31 37.41
N ALA A 25 -25.13 43.94 38.24
CA ALA A 25 -25.38 42.64 38.90
C ALA A 25 -25.65 41.42 37.98
N PRO A 26 -25.62 40.17 38.50
CA PRO A 26 -25.70 38.95 37.70
C PRO A 26 -27.15 38.61 37.36
N ARG A 27 -27.40 38.16 36.13
CA ARG A 27 -28.69 37.58 35.73
C ARG A 27 -28.51 36.14 35.26
N ALA A 28 -29.22 35.28 35.99
CA ALA A 28 -29.80 33.98 35.66
C ALA A 28 -29.22 33.20 34.47
N GLY A 29 -28.76 31.98 34.77
CA GLY A 29 -28.28 31.00 33.82
C GLY A 29 -29.28 30.70 32.70
N ALA A 30 -28.77 30.80 31.47
CA ALA A 30 -29.33 30.08 30.35
C ALA A 30 -28.95 28.60 30.50
N PRO A 31 -29.85 27.63 30.21
CA PRO A 31 -29.46 26.24 30.17
C PRO A 31 -28.41 26.10 29.07
N GLY A 32 -27.23 25.62 29.46
CA GLY A 32 -26.19 25.29 28.51
C GLY A 32 -26.78 24.36 27.46
N ARG A 33 -26.57 24.70 26.19
CA ARG A 33 -26.66 23.73 25.09
C ARG A 33 -25.89 22.51 25.55
N SER A 34 -26.61 21.42 25.86
CA SER A 34 -26.03 20.10 25.81
C SER A 34 -25.50 19.97 24.38
N LEU A 35 -24.20 20.20 24.21
CA LEU A 35 -23.46 19.62 23.11
C LEU A 35 -23.65 18.13 23.36
N ALA A 36 -24.67 17.56 22.73
CA ALA A 36 -24.75 16.13 22.54
C ALA A 36 -23.36 15.75 22.09
N ALA A 37 -22.64 15.01 22.94
CA ALA A 37 -21.43 14.35 22.51
C ALA A 37 -21.91 13.53 21.32
N HIS A 38 -21.59 13.99 20.11
CA HIS A 38 -21.86 13.25 18.90
C HIS A 38 -20.96 12.03 19.03
N SER A 39 -21.48 11.00 19.71
CA SER A 39 -20.98 9.65 19.62
C SER A 39 -20.97 9.37 18.13
N SER A 40 -19.76 9.36 17.55
CA SER A 40 -19.58 8.97 16.17
C SER A 40 -20.38 7.69 15.96
N PRO A 41 -21.25 7.63 14.94
CA PRO A 41 -22.06 6.44 14.72
C PRO A 41 -21.13 5.23 14.62
N SER A 42 -21.53 4.12 15.23
CA SER A 42 -20.79 2.86 15.13
C SER A 42 -20.55 2.52 13.67
N PRO A 43 -19.34 2.07 13.28
CA PRO A 43 -19.07 1.72 11.91
C PRO A 43 -19.90 0.50 11.49
N ASP A 44 -20.35 0.47 10.24
CA ASP A 44 -21.06 -0.68 9.66
C ASP A 44 -20.08 -1.81 9.32
N VAL A 45 -18.85 -1.45 8.95
CA VAL A 45 -17.84 -2.41 8.52
C VAL A 45 -16.44 -1.99 8.93
N VAL A 46 -15.65 -2.94 9.43
CA VAL A 46 -14.22 -2.76 9.68
C VAL A 46 -13.42 -3.31 8.51
N VAL A 47 -12.52 -2.53 7.95
CA VAL A 47 -11.61 -2.97 6.88
C VAL A 47 -10.20 -3.14 7.43
N THR A 48 -9.59 -4.30 7.14
CA THR A 48 -8.44 -4.81 7.92
C THR A 48 -7.11 -4.85 7.18
N ARG A 49 -7.04 -4.32 5.95
CA ARG A 49 -5.77 -4.24 5.21
C ARG A 49 -4.84 -3.25 5.87
N GLU A 50 -3.57 -3.35 5.50
CA GLU A 50 -2.56 -2.36 5.85
C GLU A 50 -3.03 -0.93 5.60
N GLN A 51 -2.56 -0.03 6.47
CA GLN A 51 -2.88 1.39 6.46
C GLN A 51 -2.78 1.98 5.05
N GLY A 52 -3.83 2.69 4.62
CA GLY A 52 -3.88 3.35 3.32
C GLY A 52 -4.17 2.43 2.13
N LYS A 53 -4.22 1.10 2.32
CA LYS A 53 -4.54 0.14 1.24
C LYS A 53 -6.03 -0.18 1.13
N ASN A 54 -6.89 0.48 1.93
CA ASN A 54 -8.35 0.32 1.89
C ASN A 54 -9.10 1.37 1.05
N ALA A 55 -8.44 2.43 0.56
CA ALA A 55 -9.11 3.57 -0.08
C ALA A 55 -10.13 3.18 -1.18
N LYS A 56 -9.80 2.21 -2.04
CA LYS A 56 -10.72 1.71 -3.08
C LYS A 56 -11.96 1.01 -2.51
N LEU A 57 -11.78 0.24 -1.44
CA LEU A 57 -12.87 -0.48 -0.77
C LEU A 57 -13.75 0.50 0.01
N VAL A 58 -13.13 1.42 0.77
CA VAL A 58 -13.83 2.48 1.50
C VAL A 58 -14.67 3.33 0.53
N ALA A 59 -14.08 3.81 -0.56
CA ALA A 59 -14.82 4.59 -1.57
C ALA A 59 -15.94 3.80 -2.26
N ALA A 60 -15.84 2.48 -2.36
CA ALA A 60 -16.91 1.64 -2.90
C ALA A 60 -18.06 1.49 -1.89
N LEU A 61 -17.75 1.34 -0.60
CA LEU A 61 -18.71 1.21 0.48
C LEU A 61 -19.46 2.54 0.73
N GLU A 62 -18.74 3.66 0.67
CA GLU A 62 -19.31 5.00 0.80
C GLU A 62 -20.37 5.30 -0.27
N LYS A 63 -20.18 4.81 -1.51
CA LYS A 63 -21.21 4.93 -2.58
C LYS A 63 -22.53 4.26 -2.24
N HIS A 64 -22.52 3.33 -1.29
CA HIS A 64 -23.69 2.64 -0.77
C HIS A 64 -24.10 3.13 0.63
N ASN A 65 -23.56 4.27 1.08
CA ASN A 65 -23.76 4.82 2.43
C ASN A 65 -23.36 3.85 3.56
N VAL A 66 -22.37 3.00 3.30
CA VAL A 66 -21.84 2.07 4.32
C VAL A 66 -20.62 2.73 4.98
N HIS A 67 -20.72 2.97 6.29
CA HIS A 67 -19.66 3.62 7.06
C HIS A 67 -18.56 2.62 7.42
N SER A 68 -17.36 2.88 6.92
CA SER A 68 -16.20 2.01 7.13
C SER A 68 -15.26 2.56 8.20
N LEU A 69 -14.74 1.69 9.06
CA LEU A 69 -13.62 1.98 9.95
C LEU A 69 -12.38 1.23 9.46
N GLU A 70 -11.29 1.95 9.20
CA GLU A 70 -10.00 1.30 8.95
C GLU A 70 -9.39 0.82 10.28
N LEU A 71 -9.07 -0.47 10.34
CA LEU A 71 -8.32 -1.06 11.44
C LEU A 71 -7.26 -2.00 10.85
N PRO A 72 -6.06 -1.52 10.52
CA PRO A 72 -5.01 -2.35 9.98
C PRO A 72 -4.66 -3.49 10.95
N LEU A 73 -4.84 -4.73 10.49
CA LEU A 73 -4.43 -5.92 11.26
C LEU A 73 -3.11 -6.51 10.75
N ILE A 74 -2.66 -6.05 9.59
CA ILE A 74 -1.40 -6.47 8.98
C ILE A 74 -0.64 -5.26 8.44
N GLN A 75 0.67 -5.42 8.34
CA GLN A 75 1.57 -4.52 7.62
C GLN A 75 2.57 -5.33 6.80
N HIS A 76 3.11 -4.73 5.75
CA HIS A 76 4.22 -5.29 5.01
C HIS A 76 5.54 -4.75 5.54
N VAL A 77 6.52 -5.64 5.65
CA VAL A 77 7.89 -5.33 6.04
C VAL A 77 8.84 -5.86 4.99
N GLU A 78 10.05 -5.31 4.96
CA GLU A 78 11.12 -5.83 4.11
C GLU A 78 11.39 -7.30 4.40
N GLY A 79 11.59 -8.07 3.33
CA GLY A 79 11.94 -9.48 3.41
C GLY A 79 13.45 -9.67 3.45
N PRO A 80 13.91 -10.88 3.81
CA PRO A 80 15.34 -11.16 3.96
C PRO A 80 16.14 -11.04 2.66
N ASP A 81 15.49 -11.03 1.49
CA ASP A 81 16.14 -10.89 0.18
C ASP A 81 15.84 -9.53 -0.49
N ALA A 82 15.29 -8.55 0.25
CA ALA A 82 14.87 -7.26 -0.31
C ALA A 82 16.03 -6.49 -0.95
N ASP A 83 17.17 -6.46 -0.26
CA ASP A 83 18.42 -5.79 -0.69
C ASP A 83 19.02 -6.39 -1.97
N ARG A 84 18.84 -7.71 -2.16
CA ARG A 84 19.37 -8.45 -3.31
C ARG A 84 18.60 -8.20 -4.61
N LEU A 85 17.33 -7.79 -4.53
CA LEU A 85 16.44 -7.69 -5.69
C LEU A 85 17.03 -6.80 -6.81
N SER A 86 17.52 -5.61 -6.44
CA SER A 86 18.07 -4.66 -7.43
C SER A 86 19.36 -5.18 -8.08
N ALA A 87 20.21 -5.86 -7.30
CA ALA A 87 21.45 -6.44 -7.82
C ALA A 87 21.17 -7.59 -8.78
N VAL A 88 20.30 -8.52 -8.39
CA VAL A 88 19.89 -9.65 -9.23
C VAL A 88 19.28 -9.17 -10.56
N LEU A 89 18.42 -8.14 -10.52
CA LEU A 89 17.82 -7.57 -11.74
C LEU A 89 18.83 -6.90 -12.68
N ARG A 90 19.91 -6.34 -12.14
CA ARG A 90 20.95 -5.68 -12.94
C ARG A 90 21.96 -6.66 -13.50
N ASP A 91 22.33 -7.66 -12.70
CA ASP A 91 23.48 -8.53 -12.97
C ASP A 91 23.05 -9.78 -13.76
N GLU A 92 21.77 -10.15 -13.73
CA GLU A 92 21.21 -11.31 -14.44
C GLU A 92 20.12 -10.92 -15.46
N LYS A 93 19.90 -11.80 -16.45
CA LYS A 93 18.81 -11.68 -17.42
C LYS A 93 17.76 -12.73 -17.15
N PHE A 94 16.51 -12.30 -17.05
CA PHE A 94 15.35 -13.15 -16.86
C PHE A 94 14.44 -13.09 -18.07
N ASP A 95 13.93 -14.24 -18.50
CA ASP A 95 12.91 -14.32 -19.54
C ASP A 95 11.54 -13.88 -18.99
N TRP A 96 11.32 -14.12 -17.70
CA TRP A 96 10.10 -13.77 -16.98
C TRP A 96 10.37 -13.24 -15.58
N VAL A 97 9.56 -12.28 -15.17
CA VAL A 97 9.35 -11.94 -13.76
C VAL A 97 7.92 -12.29 -13.39
N THR A 98 7.74 -13.11 -12.36
CA THR A 98 6.41 -13.53 -11.89
C THR A 98 5.98 -12.67 -10.71
N VAL A 99 4.80 -12.05 -10.82
CA VAL A 99 4.29 -11.11 -9.82
C VAL A 99 2.87 -11.49 -9.44
N THR A 100 2.64 -11.78 -8.16
CA THR A 100 1.45 -12.53 -7.73
C THR A 100 0.47 -11.70 -6.91
N SER A 101 0.81 -10.46 -6.59
CA SER A 101 -0.02 -9.55 -5.81
C SER A 101 0.34 -8.10 -6.12
N PRO A 102 -0.56 -7.13 -5.82
CA PRO A 102 -0.23 -5.70 -5.90
C PRO A 102 0.98 -5.31 -5.05
N GLU A 103 1.20 -6.01 -3.92
CA GLU A 103 2.36 -5.77 -3.05
C GLU A 103 3.65 -6.19 -3.72
N ALA A 104 3.69 -7.40 -4.26
CA ALA A 104 4.84 -7.90 -5.00
C ALA A 104 5.16 -6.99 -6.20
N ALA A 105 4.14 -6.42 -6.83
CA ALA A 105 4.31 -5.46 -7.93
C ALA A 105 4.98 -4.16 -7.44
N ALA A 106 4.55 -3.59 -6.31
CA ALA A 106 5.15 -2.39 -5.75
C ALA A 106 6.63 -2.60 -5.39
N VAL A 107 6.92 -3.66 -4.62
CA VAL A 107 8.30 -4.03 -4.22
C VAL A 107 9.18 -4.31 -5.44
N PHE A 108 8.63 -5.02 -6.44
CA PHE A 108 9.33 -5.26 -7.70
C PHE A 108 9.67 -3.96 -8.44
N LEU A 109 8.71 -3.04 -8.58
CA LEU A 109 8.91 -1.79 -9.30
C LEU A 109 9.97 -0.89 -8.63
N GLU A 110 10.05 -0.87 -7.30
CA GLU A 110 11.11 -0.18 -6.58
C GLU A 110 12.49 -0.78 -6.87
N GLY A 111 12.63 -2.11 -6.72
CA GLY A 111 13.88 -2.80 -7.03
C GLY A 111 14.28 -2.71 -8.50
N TRP A 112 13.32 -2.73 -9.42
CA TRP A 112 13.51 -2.58 -10.86
C TRP A 112 14.00 -1.18 -11.24
N LYS A 113 13.41 -0.13 -10.66
CA LYS A 113 13.91 1.25 -10.84
C LYS A 113 15.33 1.40 -10.30
N ALA A 114 15.60 0.84 -9.12
CA ALA A 114 16.94 0.84 -8.51
C ALA A 114 17.99 0.05 -9.34
N ALA A 115 17.56 -0.97 -10.09
CA ALA A 115 18.40 -1.72 -11.02
C ALA A 115 18.69 -0.97 -12.34
N GLY A 116 18.16 0.24 -12.53
CA GLY A 116 18.29 0.99 -13.78
C GLY A 116 17.25 0.63 -14.84
N SER A 117 16.10 0.08 -14.42
CA SER A 117 14.96 -0.25 -15.29
C SER A 117 15.30 -1.19 -16.46
N PRO A 118 15.91 -2.37 -16.22
CA PRO A 118 16.27 -3.32 -17.27
C PRO A 118 15.04 -3.82 -18.03
N LYS A 119 15.23 -4.30 -19.28
CA LYS A 119 14.13 -4.85 -20.07
C LYS A 119 13.62 -6.16 -19.47
N VAL A 120 12.32 -6.23 -19.16
CA VAL A 120 11.69 -7.37 -18.45
C VAL A 120 10.30 -7.67 -19.01
N ARG A 121 9.94 -8.96 -19.02
CA ARG A 121 8.58 -9.43 -19.31
C ARG A 121 7.94 -9.95 -18.03
N ILE A 122 6.77 -9.44 -17.71
CA ILE A 122 6.06 -9.72 -16.46
C ILE A 122 4.91 -10.69 -16.71
N ALA A 123 4.83 -11.72 -15.89
CA ALA A 123 3.68 -12.59 -15.75
C ALA A 123 2.94 -12.24 -14.45
N VAL A 124 1.71 -11.76 -14.55
CA VAL A 124 0.93 -11.27 -13.41
C VAL A 124 -0.18 -12.23 -13.03
N VAL A 125 -0.43 -12.41 -11.74
CA VAL A 125 -1.61 -13.15 -11.24
C VAL A 125 -2.73 -12.15 -10.92
N GLY A 126 -3.73 -12.12 -11.78
CA GLY A 126 -4.98 -11.38 -11.56
C GLY A 126 -4.94 -9.90 -11.97
N ALA A 127 -6.12 -9.39 -12.33
CA ALA A 127 -6.27 -8.02 -12.84
C ALA A 127 -5.90 -6.93 -11.82
N GLY A 128 -6.06 -7.20 -10.51
CA GLY A 128 -5.66 -6.26 -9.47
C GLY A 128 -4.15 -6.00 -9.45
N THR A 129 -3.35 -7.04 -9.69
CA THR A 129 -1.89 -6.97 -9.80
C THR A 129 -1.45 -6.29 -11.09
N ALA A 130 -2.10 -6.62 -12.22
CA ALA A 130 -1.81 -6.03 -13.52
C ALA A 130 -1.93 -4.49 -13.49
N ARG A 131 -2.98 -3.97 -12.85
CA ARG A 131 -3.26 -2.53 -12.73
C ARG A 131 -2.18 -1.73 -12.01
N THR A 132 -1.33 -2.37 -11.20
CA THR A 132 -0.19 -1.69 -10.55
C THR A 132 0.86 -1.26 -11.55
N PHE A 133 0.86 -1.83 -12.76
CA PHE A 133 1.80 -1.48 -13.83
C PHE A 133 1.26 -0.41 -14.80
N ASP A 134 -0.03 -0.04 -14.72
CA ASP A 134 -0.68 0.87 -15.69
C ASP A 134 0.09 2.19 -15.84
N GLU A 135 0.53 2.79 -14.73
CA GLU A 135 1.28 4.05 -14.74
C GLU A 135 2.63 3.93 -15.45
N VAL A 136 3.32 2.80 -15.29
CA VAL A 136 4.64 2.55 -15.90
C VAL A 136 4.50 2.17 -17.38
N LEU A 137 3.38 1.56 -17.76
CA LEU A 137 3.12 1.16 -19.15
C LEU A 137 2.66 2.33 -20.04
N GLN A 138 2.16 3.43 -19.46
CA GLN A 138 1.74 4.60 -20.22
C GLN A 138 2.89 5.39 -20.87
N SER A 139 4.15 5.14 -20.48
CA SER A 139 5.31 5.61 -21.24
C SER A 139 5.55 4.69 -22.45
N ASN A 140 5.14 5.14 -23.64
CA ASN A 140 5.00 4.39 -24.90
C ASN A 140 6.25 3.68 -25.50
N ASP A 141 7.34 3.52 -24.74
CA ASP A 141 8.54 2.74 -25.13
C ASP A 141 9.22 2.08 -23.91
N GLY A 142 8.43 1.77 -22.87
CA GLY A 142 8.94 1.30 -21.60
C GLY A 142 9.68 -0.05 -21.67
N PRO A 143 10.80 -0.23 -20.94
CA PRO A 143 11.49 -1.53 -20.86
C PRO A 143 10.68 -2.64 -20.17
N LEU A 144 9.47 -2.37 -19.69
CA LEU A 144 8.62 -3.30 -18.94
C LEU A 144 7.37 -3.65 -19.74
N GLU A 145 7.06 -4.94 -19.87
CA GLU A 145 5.88 -5.44 -20.56
C GLU A 145 5.11 -6.41 -19.65
N VAL A 146 3.81 -6.18 -19.41
CA VAL A 146 2.93 -7.21 -18.80
C VAL A 146 2.48 -8.16 -19.91
N ALA A 147 3.24 -9.23 -20.12
CA ALA A 147 3.14 -10.09 -21.29
C ALA A 147 2.30 -11.36 -21.09
N PHE A 148 1.94 -11.69 -19.84
CA PHE A 148 1.14 -12.88 -19.55
C PHE A 148 0.27 -12.74 -18.31
N SER A 149 -0.94 -13.28 -18.38
CA SER A 149 -1.80 -13.55 -17.23
C SER A 149 -2.38 -14.96 -17.39
N PRO A 150 -2.41 -15.77 -16.32
CA PRO A 150 -3.05 -17.08 -16.37
C PRO A 150 -4.57 -16.97 -16.56
N SER A 151 -5.17 -18.07 -17.02
CA SER A 151 -6.62 -18.22 -17.22
C SER A 151 -7.43 -18.04 -15.93
N LYS A 152 -6.82 -18.39 -14.79
CA LYS A 152 -7.35 -18.18 -13.44
C LYS A 152 -6.29 -17.52 -12.58
N ALA A 153 -6.69 -16.56 -11.75
CA ALA A 153 -5.82 -15.81 -10.85
C ALA A 153 -5.30 -16.67 -9.66
N LEU A 154 -4.58 -17.75 -9.98
CA LEU A 154 -4.03 -18.70 -9.02
C LEU A 154 -2.58 -19.00 -9.38
N GLY A 155 -1.69 -19.04 -8.38
CA GLY A 155 -0.26 -19.32 -8.58
C GLY A 155 0.00 -20.65 -9.29
N LYS A 156 -0.74 -21.71 -8.93
CA LYS A 156 -0.64 -23.02 -9.59
C LYS A 156 -0.97 -22.97 -11.10
N VAL A 157 -1.91 -22.10 -11.49
CA VAL A 157 -2.35 -21.96 -12.88
C VAL A 157 -1.34 -21.15 -13.67
N LEU A 158 -0.78 -20.09 -13.08
CA LEU A 158 0.40 -19.41 -13.64
C LEU A 158 1.54 -20.41 -13.86
N ALA A 159 1.85 -21.22 -12.86
CA ALA A 159 2.93 -22.18 -12.96
C ALA A 159 2.71 -23.21 -14.07
N SER A 160 1.46 -23.63 -14.35
CA SER A 160 1.15 -24.57 -15.44
C SER A 160 1.08 -23.92 -16.83
N GLU A 161 0.68 -22.66 -16.91
CA GLU A 161 0.37 -22.00 -18.19
C GLU A 161 1.45 -21.04 -18.67
N LEU A 162 2.41 -20.66 -17.82
CA LEU A 162 3.48 -19.72 -18.20
C LEU A 162 4.18 -20.19 -19.49
N PRO A 163 4.25 -19.36 -20.54
CA PRO A 163 4.87 -19.74 -21.81
C PRO A 163 6.37 -19.99 -21.66
N ARG A 164 6.86 -21.02 -22.35
CA ARG A 164 8.29 -21.32 -22.45
C ARG A 164 8.75 -21.10 -23.89
N THR A 165 9.74 -20.25 -24.08
CA THR A 165 10.14 -19.73 -25.40
C THR A 165 11.28 -20.48 -26.08
N SER A 166 11.93 -21.47 -25.45
CA SER A 166 13.08 -22.17 -26.06
C SER A 166 13.33 -23.58 -25.52
N GLU A 167 14.20 -24.31 -26.24
CA GLU A 167 14.81 -25.58 -25.83
C GLU A 167 15.80 -25.43 -24.65
N THR A 168 16.33 -24.22 -24.43
CA THR A 168 17.21 -23.90 -23.29
C THR A 168 16.44 -23.73 -21.97
N ALA A 169 17.17 -23.67 -20.85
CA ALA A 169 16.59 -23.37 -19.55
C ALA A 169 16.07 -21.92 -19.54
N CYS A 170 14.77 -21.75 -19.26
CA CYS A 170 14.12 -20.45 -19.21
C CYS A 170 14.19 -19.90 -17.78
N LYS A 171 14.78 -18.71 -17.62
CA LYS A 171 15.04 -18.10 -16.31
C LYS A 171 13.86 -17.26 -15.84
N VAL A 172 13.42 -17.51 -14.61
CA VAL A 172 12.28 -16.81 -14.00
C VAL A 172 12.71 -16.19 -12.68
N LEU A 173 12.51 -14.88 -12.53
CA LEU A 173 12.58 -14.21 -11.25
C LEU A 173 11.20 -14.27 -10.58
N TYR A 174 11.17 -14.61 -9.29
CA TYR A 174 9.96 -14.63 -8.48
C TYR A 174 10.17 -13.86 -7.16
N PRO A 175 9.94 -12.52 -7.16
CA PRO A 175 9.86 -11.73 -5.95
C PRO A 175 8.58 -12.10 -5.19
N ALA A 176 8.74 -12.74 -4.04
CA ALA A 176 7.65 -13.35 -3.28
C ALA A 176 7.60 -12.83 -1.84
N SER A 177 6.46 -13.02 -1.20
CA SER A 177 6.38 -12.90 0.26
C SER A 177 7.17 -14.05 0.91
N ALA A 178 7.87 -13.79 2.01
CA ALA A 178 8.44 -14.82 2.87
C ALA A 178 7.37 -15.80 3.39
N LYS A 179 6.10 -15.38 3.48
CA LYS A 179 4.96 -16.22 3.87
C LYS A 179 4.32 -16.99 2.69
N ALA A 180 4.67 -16.68 1.45
CA ALA A 180 4.08 -17.37 0.31
C ALA A 180 4.58 -18.82 0.25
N GLY A 181 3.68 -19.76 -0.05
CA GLY A 181 4.06 -21.15 -0.29
C GLY A 181 4.96 -21.31 -1.51
N HIS A 182 5.42 -22.54 -1.75
CA HIS A 182 6.38 -22.86 -2.83
C HIS A 182 5.71 -23.34 -4.12
N GLU A 183 4.38 -23.28 -4.24
CA GLU A 183 3.63 -23.86 -5.36
C GLU A 183 4.05 -23.32 -6.73
N ILE A 184 4.33 -22.02 -6.84
CA ILE A 184 4.78 -21.40 -8.09
C ILE A 184 6.20 -21.84 -8.43
N GLN A 185 7.12 -21.75 -7.46
CA GLN A 185 8.51 -22.17 -7.63
C GLN A 185 8.57 -23.64 -8.04
N ASN A 186 7.91 -24.53 -7.29
CA ASN A 186 7.91 -25.96 -7.56
C ASN A 186 7.23 -26.28 -8.89
N GLY A 187 6.10 -25.65 -9.20
CA GLY A 187 5.37 -25.88 -10.45
C GLY A 187 6.15 -25.42 -11.69
N LEU A 188 6.86 -24.29 -11.61
CA LEU A 188 7.72 -23.82 -12.68
C LEU A 188 8.99 -24.68 -12.80
N SER A 189 9.67 -24.99 -11.70
CA SER A 189 10.84 -25.87 -11.72
C SER A 189 10.51 -27.27 -12.27
N ALA A 190 9.33 -27.83 -11.95
CA ALA A 190 8.87 -29.09 -12.50
C ALA A 190 8.64 -29.05 -14.03
N ARG A 191 8.43 -27.86 -14.60
CA ARG A 191 8.34 -27.63 -16.06
C ARG A 191 9.68 -27.24 -16.69
N GLY A 192 10.77 -27.29 -15.92
CA GLY A 192 12.13 -27.03 -16.38
C GLY A 192 12.50 -25.55 -16.46
N PHE A 193 11.79 -24.66 -15.75
CA PHE A 193 12.22 -23.28 -15.56
C PHE A 193 13.31 -23.21 -14.47
N GLU A 194 14.31 -22.35 -14.68
CA GLU A 194 15.29 -21.99 -13.66
C GLU A 194 14.73 -20.83 -12.84
N VAL A 195 14.22 -21.15 -11.64
CA VAL A 195 13.50 -20.18 -10.81
C VAL A 195 14.42 -19.58 -9.77
N THR A 196 14.64 -18.27 -9.85
CA THR A 196 15.24 -17.46 -8.79
C THR A 196 14.13 -16.86 -7.95
N ARG A 197 13.86 -17.43 -6.79
CA ARG A 197 12.93 -16.86 -5.81
C ARG A 197 13.68 -15.96 -4.85
N LEU A 198 13.17 -14.74 -4.64
CA LEU A 198 13.63 -13.82 -3.61
C LEU A 198 12.46 -13.52 -2.67
N ASN A 199 12.63 -13.73 -1.37
CA ASN A 199 11.63 -13.34 -0.38
C ASN A 199 11.83 -11.85 -0.04
N THR A 200 11.27 -10.97 -0.87
CA THR A 200 11.55 -9.53 -0.85
C THR A 200 10.70 -8.74 0.13
N TYR A 201 9.62 -9.34 0.64
CA TYR A 201 8.77 -8.75 1.67
C TYR A 201 8.16 -9.83 2.56
N SER A 202 7.59 -9.43 3.69
CA SER A 202 6.77 -10.30 4.53
C SER A 202 5.55 -9.54 5.02
N THR A 203 4.48 -10.26 5.33
CA THR A 203 3.30 -9.68 5.99
C THR A 203 3.38 -10.01 7.47
N VAL A 204 3.34 -9.03 8.36
CA VAL A 204 3.35 -9.25 9.81
C VAL A 204 2.09 -8.66 10.46
N PRO A 205 1.65 -9.17 11.62
CA PRO A 205 0.55 -8.57 12.37
C PRO A 205 0.91 -7.15 12.82
N VAL A 206 -0.10 -6.30 12.96
CA VAL A 206 0.01 -5.04 13.70
C VAL A 206 -0.21 -5.34 15.18
N HIS A 207 0.73 -4.95 16.04
CA HIS A 207 0.67 -5.21 17.48
C HIS A 207 0.11 -4.03 18.28
N ASP A 208 0.30 -2.81 17.78
CA ASP A 208 -0.12 -1.59 18.46
C ASP A 208 -1.34 -1.00 17.74
N VAL A 209 -2.50 -1.21 18.34
CA VAL A 209 -3.78 -0.65 17.90
C VAL A 209 -4.29 0.32 18.97
N ASP A 210 -4.72 1.51 18.56
CA ASP A 210 -5.35 2.46 19.47
C ASP A 210 -6.56 1.81 20.18
N PRO A 211 -6.58 1.74 21.52
CA PRO A 211 -7.68 1.13 22.27
C PRO A 211 -9.06 1.71 21.97
N GLN A 212 -9.15 3.00 21.62
CA GLN A 212 -10.41 3.64 21.24
C GLN A 212 -10.88 3.17 19.86
N ILE A 213 -9.95 3.06 18.89
CA ILE A 213 -10.27 2.53 17.56
C ILE A 213 -10.67 1.06 17.67
N LEU A 214 -9.96 0.26 18.48
CA LEU A 214 -10.33 -1.13 18.73
C LEU A 214 -11.73 -1.25 19.34
N LYS A 215 -12.06 -0.41 20.33
CA LYS A 215 -13.40 -0.39 20.94
C LYS A 215 -14.49 -0.08 19.91
N LEU A 216 -14.25 0.87 19.01
CA LEU A 216 -15.18 1.18 17.91
C LEU A 216 -15.30 0.01 16.93
N ALA A 217 -14.17 -0.61 16.55
CA ALA A 217 -14.16 -1.75 15.65
C ALA A 217 -14.94 -2.95 16.19
N LEU A 218 -14.85 -3.23 17.50
CA LEU A 218 -15.61 -4.29 18.16
C LEU A 218 -17.13 -4.05 18.17
N SER A 219 -17.58 -2.81 17.93
CA SER A 219 -19.00 -2.48 17.80
C SER A 219 -19.55 -2.69 16.39
N ALA A 220 -18.68 -2.94 15.40
CA ALA A 220 -19.10 -3.13 14.02
C ALA A 220 -19.75 -4.51 13.80
N PRO A 221 -20.84 -4.58 13.02
CA PRO A 221 -21.48 -5.85 12.71
C PRO A 221 -20.70 -6.69 11.69
N VAL A 222 -19.81 -6.09 10.90
CA VAL A 222 -19.07 -6.76 9.81
C VAL A 222 -17.58 -6.45 9.88
N VAL A 223 -16.75 -7.48 9.66
CA VAL A 223 -15.30 -7.35 9.46
C VAL A 223 -14.93 -7.87 8.07
N ALA A 224 -14.38 -7.00 7.24
CA ALA A 224 -13.87 -7.34 5.92
C ALA A 224 -12.40 -7.76 6.00
N VAL A 225 -12.12 -9.00 5.61
CA VAL A 225 -10.79 -9.62 5.69
C VAL A 225 -10.28 -9.93 4.28
N ALA A 226 -9.14 -9.33 3.92
CA ALA A 226 -8.58 -9.45 2.57
C ALA A 226 -7.31 -10.32 2.50
N SER A 227 -6.91 -10.93 3.62
CA SER A 227 -5.83 -11.92 3.65
C SER A 227 -6.02 -12.94 4.79
N PRO A 228 -5.60 -14.21 4.62
CA PRO A 228 -5.61 -15.18 5.71
C PRO A 228 -4.77 -14.76 6.92
N SER A 229 -3.75 -13.91 6.73
CA SER A 229 -2.90 -13.43 7.82
C SER A 229 -3.60 -12.47 8.76
N ALA A 230 -4.66 -11.78 8.32
CA ALA A 230 -5.46 -10.89 9.17
C ALA A 230 -6.51 -11.64 10.01
N LEU A 231 -6.71 -12.95 9.77
CA LEU A 231 -7.61 -13.81 10.57
C LEU A 231 -6.90 -14.52 11.73
N ARG A 232 -5.57 -14.60 11.70
CA ARG A 232 -4.78 -15.31 12.72
C ARG A 232 -4.36 -14.34 13.81
#